data_AF-A0A1M3LXB9-F1
#
_entry.id   AF-A0A1M3LXB9-F1
#
_cell.length_a   1.000
_cell.length_b   1.000
_cell.length_c   1.000
_cell.angle_alpha   90.00
_cell.angle_beta   90.00
_cell.angle_gamma   90.00
#
_symmetry.space_group_name_H-M   'P 1'
#
loop_
_entity.id
_entity.type
_entity.pdbx_description
1 polymer ?
#
loop_
_entity_poly.entity_id
_entity_poly.type
_entity_poly.pdbx_seq_one_letter_code
_entity_poly.pdbx_strand_id
1 'polypeptide(L)'
;MSCIRFNTPAQRQAMREHSPAMLTAEEAAALHPSPEVTESKIRRLRLLATDKNPKIREAVASSYNTPVDLFETLAKDPDEGVRGCVAKNEATPCDILRALADDRSETVRGWVAVNYFVPADVMEKLATDRSRTVRSLVKWKAELAEEAAAEAAAPVAV
;
A
#
# COMPACT_ATOMS: atom_id res chain seq x y z
N MET A 1 28.78 -7.54 -36.52
CA MET A 1 28.10 -6.39 -37.17
C MET A 1 26.61 -6.57 -36.97
N SER A 2 25.99 -5.77 -36.10
CA SER A 2 24.55 -5.87 -35.80
C SER A 2 23.76 -5.02 -36.79
N CYS A 3 22.85 -5.64 -37.54
CA CYS A 3 21.98 -4.96 -38.49
C CYS A 3 20.76 -4.39 -37.74
N ILE A 4 20.87 -3.18 -37.22
CA ILE A 4 19.70 -2.45 -36.71
C ILE A 4 18.88 -2.01 -37.91
N ARG A 5 17.73 -2.64 -38.13
CA ARG A 5 16.79 -2.29 -39.19
C ARG A 5 15.81 -1.24 -38.65
N PHE A 6 15.90 -0.02 -39.15
CA PHE A 6 14.96 1.04 -38.79
C PHE A 6 13.68 0.90 -39.62
N ASN A 7 12.52 0.92 -38.95
CA ASN A 7 11.23 0.93 -39.63
C ASN A 7 11.06 2.24 -40.42
N THR A 8 10.53 2.13 -41.64
CA THR A 8 10.19 3.30 -42.45
C THR A 8 9.10 4.14 -41.79
N PRO A 9 8.96 5.44 -42.13
CA PRO A 9 7.85 6.26 -41.65
C PRO A 9 6.47 5.62 -41.89
N ALA A 10 6.26 5.01 -43.07
CA ALA A 10 5.02 4.30 -43.40
C ALA A 10 4.79 3.06 -42.52
N GLN A 11 5.84 2.29 -42.23
CA GLN A 11 5.75 1.15 -41.31
C GLN A 11 5.42 1.60 -39.88
N ARG A 12 6.01 2.70 -39.41
CA ARG A 12 5.70 3.27 -38.08
C ARG A 12 4.29 3.86 -38.00
N GLN A 13 3.75 4.37 -39.12
CA GLN A 13 2.38 4.85 -39.19
C GLN A 13 1.38 3.69 -39.18
N ALA A 14 1.59 2.66 -40.00
CA ALA A 14 0.77 1.46 -40.00
C ALA A 14 0.74 0.78 -38.61
N MET A 15 1.86 0.74 -37.90
CA MET A 15 1.91 0.23 -36.53
C MET A 15 1.10 1.07 -35.52
N ARG A 16 0.97 2.38 -35.74
CA ARG A 16 0.14 3.25 -34.91
C ARG A 16 -1.35 3.10 -35.23
N GLU A 17 -1.69 3.01 -36.51
CA GLU A 17 -3.06 2.77 -36.98
C GLU A 17 -3.60 1.41 -36.54
N HIS A 18 -2.73 0.41 -36.43
CA HIS A 18 -3.05 -0.94 -35.94
C HIS A 18 -2.64 -1.17 -34.48
N SER A 19 -2.20 -0.15 -33.76
CA SER A 19 -1.97 -0.32 -32.32
C SER A 19 -3.32 -0.56 -31.66
N PRO A 20 -3.48 -1.67 -30.90
CA PRO A 20 -4.71 -1.88 -30.17
C PRO A 20 -4.94 -0.68 -29.26
N ALA A 21 -6.20 -0.22 -29.18
CA ALA A 21 -6.57 0.76 -28.17
C ALA A 21 -6.22 0.14 -26.81
N MET A 22 -5.24 0.74 -26.12
CA MET A 22 -4.93 0.34 -24.75
C MET A 22 -6.17 0.65 -23.94
N LEU A 23 -6.81 -0.39 -23.40
CA LEU A 23 -7.94 -0.23 -22.49
C LEU A 23 -7.50 0.65 -21.33
N THR A 24 -8.37 1.56 -20.94
CA THR A 24 -8.25 2.24 -19.65
C THR A 24 -8.30 1.20 -18.52
N ALA A 25 -7.79 1.57 -17.34
CA ALA A 25 -7.88 0.70 -16.16
C ALA A 25 -9.33 0.33 -15.82
N GLU A 26 -10.26 1.26 -16.04
CA GLU A 26 -11.70 1.07 -15.81
C GLU A 26 -12.31 0.06 -16.80
N GLU A 27 -11.99 0.18 -18.09
CA GLU A 27 -12.46 -0.76 -19.13
C GLU A 27 -11.89 -2.18 -18.91
N ALA A 28 -10.61 -2.28 -18.55
CA ALA A 28 -9.99 -3.55 -18.22
C ALA A 28 -10.64 -4.21 -16.99
N ALA A 29 -10.94 -3.43 -15.95
CA ALA A 29 -11.62 -3.90 -14.74
C ALA A 29 -13.07 -4.33 -15.01
N ALA A 30 -13.78 -3.62 -15.89
CA ALA A 30 -15.15 -3.97 -16.28
C ALA A 30 -15.22 -5.28 -17.07
N LEU A 31 -14.23 -5.53 -17.94
CA LEU A 31 -14.13 -6.77 -18.72
C LEU A 31 -13.65 -7.95 -17.88
N HIS A 32 -12.85 -7.68 -16.84
CA HIS A 32 -12.22 -8.70 -16.00
C HIS A 32 -12.40 -8.36 -14.51
N PRO A 33 -13.65 -8.41 -13.98
CA PRO A 33 -13.89 -8.09 -12.59
C PRO A 33 -13.17 -9.08 -11.68
N SER A 34 -12.58 -8.57 -10.60
CA SER A 34 -12.02 -9.42 -9.55
C SER A 34 -13.15 -10.24 -8.90
N PRO A 35 -12.92 -11.53 -8.61
CA PRO A 35 -13.94 -12.37 -7.99
C PRO A 35 -14.30 -11.83 -6.59
N GLU A 36 -15.58 -11.95 -6.24
CA GLU A 36 -16.09 -11.52 -4.95
C GLU A 36 -15.37 -12.22 -3.78
N VAL A 37 -15.32 -11.52 -2.64
CA VAL A 37 -14.80 -12.09 -1.40
C VAL A 37 -15.84 -13.06 -0.83
N THR A 38 -15.66 -14.35 -1.14
CA THR A 38 -16.57 -15.38 -0.63
C THR A 38 -16.31 -15.70 0.84
N GLU A 39 -17.33 -16.21 1.53
CA GLU A 39 -17.23 -16.68 2.91
C GLU A 39 -16.12 -17.74 3.08
N SER A 40 -15.93 -18.61 2.08
CA SER A 40 -14.86 -19.60 2.10
C SER A 40 -13.45 -18.97 2.14
N LYS A 41 -13.27 -17.81 1.49
CA LYS A 41 -12.03 -17.05 1.52
C LYS A 41 -11.82 -16.43 2.90
N ILE A 42 -12.85 -15.83 3.49
CA ILE A 42 -12.80 -15.26 4.84
C ILE A 42 -12.45 -16.36 5.86
N ARG A 43 -13.11 -17.51 5.79
CA ARG A 43 -12.81 -18.67 6.66
C ARG A 43 -11.35 -19.13 6.53
N ARG A 44 -10.80 -19.11 5.32
CA ARG A 44 -9.38 -19.45 5.09
C ARG A 44 -8.45 -18.43 5.75
N LEU A 45 -8.73 -17.12 5.63
CA LEU A 45 -7.94 -16.09 6.31
C LEU A 45 -7.96 -16.28 7.83
N ARG A 46 -9.11 -16.60 8.41
CA ARG A 46 -9.25 -16.90 9.84
C ARG A 46 -8.38 -18.08 10.28
N LEU A 47 -8.36 -19.16 9.50
CA LEU A 47 -7.51 -20.32 9.77
C LEU A 47 -6.02 -19.93 9.74
N LEU A 48 -5.59 -19.25 8.68
CA LEU A 48 -4.19 -18.87 8.46
C LEU A 48 -3.71 -17.83 9.49
N ALA A 49 -4.60 -16.99 10.03
CA ALA A 49 -4.28 -16.01 11.07
C ALA A 49 -3.82 -16.66 12.39
N THR A 50 -4.08 -17.95 12.58
CA THR A 50 -3.68 -18.70 13.79
C THR A 50 -2.51 -19.66 13.54
N ASP A 51 -1.92 -19.62 12.34
CA ASP A 51 -0.81 -20.51 12.00
C ASP A 51 0.41 -20.24 12.89
N LYS A 52 1.15 -21.30 13.23
CA LYS A 52 2.35 -21.20 14.08
C LYS A 52 3.46 -20.40 13.40
N ASN A 53 3.54 -20.45 12.07
CA ASN A 53 4.54 -19.73 11.30
C ASN A 53 4.14 -18.26 11.14
N PRO A 54 4.92 -17.30 11.67
CA PRO A 54 4.62 -15.88 11.53
C PRO A 54 4.56 -15.43 10.08
N LYS A 55 5.30 -16.06 9.15
CA LYS A 55 5.24 -15.73 7.71
C LYS A 55 3.88 -16.01 7.08
N ILE A 56 3.15 -17.01 7.58
CA ILE A 56 1.79 -17.28 7.13
C ILE A 56 0.83 -16.22 7.67
N ARG A 57 1.00 -15.81 8.94
CA ARG A 57 0.21 -14.73 9.55
C ARG A 57 0.48 -13.36 8.93
N GLU A 58 1.73 -13.07 8.53
CA GLU A 58 2.12 -11.89 7.76
C GLU A 58 1.36 -11.79 6.43
N ALA A 59 1.17 -12.93 5.75
CA ALA A 59 0.41 -12.98 4.50
C ALA A 59 -1.07 -12.64 4.71
N VAL A 60 -1.65 -13.02 5.85
CA VAL A 60 -3.00 -12.59 6.23
C VAL A 60 -3.00 -11.10 6.55
N ALA A 61 -2.08 -10.62 7.37
CA ALA A 61 -1.97 -9.20 7.72
C ALA A 61 -1.79 -8.28 6.49
N SER A 62 -1.16 -8.78 5.42
CA SER A 62 -0.93 -8.02 4.18
C SER A 62 -2.09 -8.10 3.18
N SER A 63 -3.15 -8.87 3.44
CA SER A 63 -4.27 -9.00 2.51
C SER A 63 -5.25 -7.83 2.65
N TYR A 64 -5.66 -7.23 1.53
CA TYR A 64 -6.74 -6.22 1.49
C TYR A 64 -8.11 -6.78 1.89
N ASN A 65 -8.27 -8.10 1.90
CA ASN A 65 -9.54 -8.76 2.22
C ASN A 65 -9.58 -9.24 3.67
N THR A 66 -8.64 -8.82 4.50
CA THR A 66 -8.57 -9.20 5.91
C THR A 66 -9.72 -8.53 6.67
N PRO A 67 -10.59 -9.32 7.32
CA PRO A 67 -11.63 -8.78 8.18
C PRO A 67 -11.07 -7.90 9.30
N VAL A 68 -11.83 -6.89 9.70
CA VAL A 68 -11.45 -5.94 10.76
C VAL A 68 -11.08 -6.65 12.07
N ASP A 69 -11.83 -7.67 12.46
CA ASP A 69 -11.57 -8.43 13.68
C ASP A 69 -10.26 -9.23 13.64
N LEU A 70 -9.82 -9.64 12.45
CA LEU A 70 -8.49 -10.22 12.27
C LEU A 70 -7.40 -9.15 12.37
N PHE A 71 -7.61 -7.94 11.85
CA PHE A 71 -6.63 -6.85 12.06
C PHE A 71 -6.44 -6.54 13.54
N GLU A 72 -7.52 -6.52 14.34
CA GLU A 72 -7.41 -6.29 15.79
C GLU A 72 -6.58 -7.36 16.50
N THR A 73 -6.72 -8.61 16.05
CA THR A 73 -5.97 -9.75 16.59
C THR A 73 -4.50 -9.69 16.15
N LEU A 74 -4.25 -9.48 14.85
CA LEU A 74 -2.91 -9.46 14.26
C LEU A 74 -2.11 -8.22 14.69
N ALA A 75 -2.76 -7.10 15.01
CA ALA A 75 -2.11 -5.92 15.58
C ALA A 75 -1.52 -6.18 16.97
N LYS A 76 -1.97 -7.24 17.67
CA LYS A 76 -1.45 -7.67 18.97
C LYS A 76 -0.56 -8.92 18.87
N ASP A 77 -0.21 -9.33 17.64
CA ASP A 77 0.58 -10.54 17.41
C ASP A 77 1.95 -10.44 18.12
N PRO A 78 2.46 -11.51 18.73
CA PRO A 78 3.77 -11.48 19.36
C PRO A 78 4.91 -11.16 18.38
N ASP A 79 4.76 -11.55 17.11
CA ASP A 79 5.75 -11.33 16.06
C ASP A 79 5.71 -9.88 15.53
N GLU A 80 6.89 -9.25 15.47
CA GLU A 80 7.02 -7.88 14.97
C GLU A 80 6.67 -7.75 13.49
N GLY A 81 7.03 -8.74 12.67
CA GLY A 81 6.77 -8.72 11.23
C GLY A 81 5.27 -8.72 10.93
N VAL A 82 4.51 -9.53 11.66
CA VAL A 82 3.04 -9.57 11.55
C VAL A 82 2.43 -8.20 11.87
N ARG A 83 2.81 -7.58 13.00
CA ARG A 83 2.31 -6.24 13.38
C ARG A 83 2.74 -5.17 12.35
N GLY A 84 3.94 -5.28 11.81
CA GLY A 84 4.44 -4.41 10.74
C GLY A 84 3.63 -4.54 9.44
N CYS A 85 3.24 -5.76 9.05
CA CYS A 85 2.34 -5.99 7.92
C CYS A 85 0.97 -5.33 8.13
N VAL A 86 0.41 -5.39 9.34
CA VAL A 86 -0.84 -4.67 9.68
C VAL A 86 -0.62 -3.16 9.54
N ALA A 87 0.45 -2.62 10.12
CA ALA A 87 0.76 -1.20 10.04
C ALA A 87 0.94 -0.70 8.60
N LYS A 88 1.50 -1.53 7.71
CA LYS A 88 1.73 -1.19 6.29
C LYS A 88 0.47 -1.32 5.43
N ASN A 89 -0.50 -2.14 5.83
CA ASN A 89 -1.67 -2.43 5.01
C ASN A 89 -2.62 -1.22 4.96
N GLU A 90 -3.01 -0.82 3.75
CA GLU A 90 -3.90 0.32 3.49
C GLU A 90 -5.35 0.04 3.88
N ALA A 91 -5.75 -1.24 3.93
CA ALA A 91 -7.08 -1.64 4.42
C ALA A 91 -7.17 -1.62 5.95
N THR A 92 -6.08 -1.35 6.68
CA THR A 92 -6.07 -1.32 8.14
C THR A 92 -6.89 -0.13 8.65
N PRO A 93 -7.90 -0.37 9.50
CA PRO A 93 -8.69 0.69 10.12
C PRO A 93 -7.85 1.71 10.91
N CYS A 94 -8.26 2.97 10.86
CA CYS A 94 -7.57 4.09 11.53
C CYS A 94 -7.36 3.86 13.03
N ASP A 95 -8.32 3.24 13.74
CA ASP A 95 -8.21 2.98 15.18
C ASP A 95 -7.10 1.96 15.49
N ILE A 96 -6.87 1.02 14.58
CA ILE A 96 -5.78 0.04 14.70
C ILE A 96 -4.44 0.73 14.42
N LEU A 97 -4.38 1.62 13.43
CA LEU A 97 -3.18 2.44 13.18
C LEU A 97 -2.83 3.33 14.39
N ARG A 98 -3.83 3.91 15.06
CA ARG A 98 -3.64 4.66 16.32
C ARG A 98 -3.01 3.80 17.41
N ALA A 99 -3.49 2.56 17.57
CA ALA A 99 -2.92 1.64 18.55
C ALA A 99 -1.47 1.23 18.19
N LEU A 100 -1.20 0.96 16.90
CA LEU A 100 0.13 0.59 16.42
C LEU A 100 1.14 1.75 16.46
N ALA A 101 0.68 2.99 16.52
CA ALA A 101 1.54 4.14 16.76
C ALA A 101 2.18 4.13 18.15
N ASP A 102 1.66 3.34 19.10
CA ASP A 102 2.26 3.08 20.42
C ASP A 102 3.03 1.76 20.48
N ASP A 103 3.23 1.06 19.35
CA ASP A 103 3.89 -0.23 19.35
C ASP A 103 5.28 -0.14 19.97
N ARG A 104 5.67 -1.19 20.70
CA ARG A 104 7.01 -1.27 21.31
C ARG A 104 8.13 -1.20 20.28
N SER A 105 7.91 -1.74 19.08
CA SER A 105 8.89 -1.78 17.99
C SER A 105 8.92 -0.47 17.23
N GLU A 106 10.11 0.09 17.02
CA GLU A 106 10.26 1.24 16.13
C GLU A 106 9.98 0.91 14.66
N THR A 107 10.22 -0.34 14.24
CA THR A 107 9.93 -0.80 12.86
C THR A 107 8.45 -0.68 12.57
N VAL A 108 7.61 -1.13 13.50
CA VAL A 108 6.15 -1.09 13.37
C VAL A 108 5.66 0.35 13.33
N ARG A 109 6.10 1.21 14.26
CA ARG A 109 5.76 2.64 14.26
C ARG A 109 6.22 3.35 12.98
N GLY A 110 7.36 2.95 12.43
CA GLY A 110 7.86 3.42 11.14
C GLY A 110 6.93 3.04 9.98
N TRP A 111 6.41 1.81 9.96
CA TRP A 111 5.41 1.40 8.97
C TRP A 111 4.11 2.19 9.08
N VAL A 112 3.67 2.54 10.29
CA VAL A 112 2.52 3.42 10.50
C VAL A 112 2.78 4.80 9.88
N ALA A 113 3.97 5.38 10.09
CA ALA A 113 4.33 6.67 9.50
C ALA A 113 4.27 6.64 7.96
N VAL A 114 4.72 5.54 7.35
CA VAL A 114 4.76 5.38 5.88
C VAL A 114 3.38 5.05 5.29
N ASN A 115 2.46 4.47 6.05
CA ASN A 115 1.12 4.11 5.57
C ASN A 115 0.37 5.35 5.04
N TYR A 116 -0.14 5.29 3.81
CA TYR A 116 -0.77 6.44 3.16
C TYR A 116 -2.04 6.94 3.88
N PHE A 117 -2.82 6.04 4.48
CA PHE A 117 -4.11 6.34 5.13
C PHE A 117 -3.99 6.59 6.64
N VAL A 118 -2.78 6.83 7.14
CA VAL A 118 -2.56 7.16 8.54
C VAL A 118 -3.27 8.49 8.91
N PRO A 119 -4.03 8.53 10.02
CA PRO A 119 -4.67 9.76 10.48
C PRO A 119 -3.68 10.87 10.86
N ALA A 120 -4.10 12.13 10.73
CA ALA A 120 -3.26 13.30 11.05
C ALA A 120 -2.83 13.33 12.52
N ASP A 121 -3.71 12.97 13.46
CA ASP A 121 -3.40 12.88 14.89
C ASP A 121 -2.27 11.88 15.19
N VAL A 122 -2.22 10.79 14.41
CA VAL A 122 -1.15 9.80 14.51
C VAL A 122 0.17 10.35 13.96
N MET A 123 0.13 11.09 12.85
CA MET A 123 1.33 11.72 12.28
C MET A 123 1.94 12.77 13.22
N GLU A 124 1.11 13.60 13.86
CA GLU A 124 1.55 14.58 14.86
C GLU A 124 2.24 13.89 16.04
N LYS A 125 1.66 12.79 16.53
CA LYS A 125 2.27 11.97 17.58
C LYS A 125 3.63 11.41 17.14
N LEU A 126 3.69 10.79 15.96
CA LEU A 126 4.92 10.18 15.44
C LEU A 126 6.01 11.22 15.10
N ALA A 127 5.64 12.49 14.86
CA ALA A 127 6.61 13.58 14.70
C ALA A 127 7.46 13.81 15.97
N THR A 128 6.91 13.46 17.14
CA THR A 128 7.59 13.52 18.44
C THR A 128 8.04 12.14 18.95
N ASP A 129 8.02 11.11 18.09
CA ASP A 129 8.39 9.74 18.48
C ASP A 129 9.79 9.70 19.09
N ARG A 130 10.01 8.79 20.03
CA ARG A 130 11.33 8.56 20.65
C ARG A 130 12.42 8.15 19.64
N SER A 131 12.06 7.39 18.60
CA SER A 131 12.99 6.94 17.56
C SER A 131 13.26 8.06 16.55
N ARG A 132 14.55 8.35 16.33
CA ARG A 132 14.98 9.29 15.29
C ARG A 132 14.53 8.84 13.90
N THR A 133 14.54 7.53 13.65
CA THR A 133 14.15 6.95 12.36
C THR A 133 12.68 7.26 12.04
N VAL A 134 11.79 7.06 13.02
CA VAL A 134 10.36 7.35 12.86
C VAL A 134 10.12 8.85 12.59
N ARG A 135 10.77 9.73 13.36
CA ARG A 135 10.67 11.19 13.12
C ARG A 135 11.16 11.60 11.73
N SER A 136 12.25 11.00 11.24
CA SER A 136 12.76 11.24 9.89
C SER A 136 11.77 10.79 8.82
N LEU A 137 11.09 9.64 9.00
CA LEU A 137 10.06 9.15 8.07
C LEU A 137 8.86 10.08 8.01
N VAL A 138 8.40 10.58 9.16
CA VAL A 138 7.31 11.57 9.23
C VAL A 138 7.69 12.85 8.50
N LYS A 139 8.90 13.36 8.74
CA LYS A 139 9.41 14.56 8.06
C LYS A 139 9.50 14.36 6.55
N TRP A 140 10.11 13.26 6.11
CA TRP A 140 10.22 12.92 4.68
C TRP A 140 8.84 12.85 4.00
N LYS A 141 7.86 12.25 4.67
CA LYS A 141 6.49 12.17 4.14
C LYS A 141 5.81 13.53 4.07
N ALA A 142 6.06 14.41 5.03
CA ALA A 142 5.55 15.78 4.99
C ALA A 142 6.17 16.58 3.83
N GLU A 143 7.49 16.46 3.61
CA GLU A 143 8.18 17.10 2.48
C GLU A 143 7.59 16.65 1.13
N LEU A 144 7.32 15.35 0.95
CA LEU A 144 6.67 14.83 -0.25
C LEU A 144 5.25 15.39 -0.46
N ALA A 145 4.49 15.59 0.62
CA ALA A 145 3.15 16.17 0.54
C ALA A 145 3.20 17.66 0.12
N GLU A 146 4.20 18.41 0.59
CA GLU A 146 4.43 19.80 0.19
C GLU A 146 4.85 19.90 -1.29
N GLU A 147 5.76 19.03 -1.75
CA GLU A 147 6.18 18.96 -3.15
C GLU A 147 4.99 18.65 -4.09
N ALA A 148 4.18 17.65 -3.74
CA ALA A 148 3.00 17.30 -4.51
C ALA A 148 1.94 18.43 -4.56
N ALA A 149 1.77 19.16 -3.45
CA ALA A 149 0.88 20.32 -3.40
C ALA A 149 1.39 21.49 -4.25
N ALA A 150 2.71 21.71 -4.27
CA ALA A 150 3.33 22.74 -5.11
C ALA A 150 3.21 22.42 -6.61
N GLU A 151 3.37 21.15 -7.00
CA GLU A 151 3.19 20.70 -8.39
C GLU A 151 1.72 20.85 -8.84
N ALA A 152 0.75 20.50 -7.99
CA ALA A 152 -0.68 20.66 -8.29
C ALA A 152 -1.12 22.13 -8.40
N ALA A 153 -0.41 23.06 -7.75
CA ALA A 153 -0.68 24.50 -7.79
C ALA A 153 -0.01 25.23 -8.97
N ALA A 154 0.88 24.56 -9.72
CA ALA A 154 1.50 25.16 -10.90
C ALA A 154 0.47 25.32 -12.02
N PRO A 155 0.30 26.52 -12.62
CA PRO A 155 -0.64 26.71 -13.71
C PRO A 155 -0.21 25.84 -14.89
N VAL A 156 -1.14 24.99 -15.37
CA VAL A 156 -0.98 24.27 -16.64
C VAL A 156 -0.84 25.34 -17.73
N ALA A 157 0.38 25.54 -18.22
CA ALA A 157 0.64 26.43 -19.34
C ALA A 157 -0.08 25.86 -20.57
N VAL A 158 -1.15 26.56 -20.99
CA VAL A 158 -1.91 26.32 -22.21
C VAL A 158 -1.15 26.89 -23.41
#